data_AF-A0A5N7SIS7-F1
#
_entry.id   AF-A0A5N7SIS7-F1
#
_cell.length_a   1.000
_cell.length_b   1.000
_cell.length_c   1.000
_cell.angle_alpha   90.00
_cell.angle_beta   90.00
_cell.angle_gamma   90.00
#
_symmetry.space_group_name_H-M   'P 1'
#
loop_
_entity.id
_entity.type
_entity.pdbx_description
1 polymer ?
#
loop_
_entity_poly.entity_id
_entity_poly.type
_entity_poly.pdbx_seq_one_letter_code
_entity_poly.pdbx_strand_id
1 'polypeptide(L)'
;NNMEAVLAAAIGCMGLAWMPDFLAADALADGRLQQVLPALPTHPGQFSLLWPGGRHPSARLRVFIDYAVAHLFQGAPEKGTAGIKSFQAQ
;
A
#
# COMPACT_ATOMS: atom_id res chain seq x y z
N ASN A 1 -10.97 9.00 -10.13
CA ASN A 1 -9.89 9.51 -9.28
C ASN A 1 -8.74 8.51 -9.38
N ASN A 2 -7.75 8.76 -10.24
CA ASN A 2 -6.65 7.81 -10.50
C ASN A 2 -5.35 8.38 -9.93
N MET A 3 -4.68 7.60 -9.08
CA MET A 3 -3.42 7.99 -8.44
C MET A 3 -2.25 8.08 -9.43
N GLU A 4 -2.31 7.32 -10.53
CA GLU A 4 -1.31 7.37 -11.59
C GLU A 4 -1.30 8.72 -12.33
N ALA A 5 -2.47 9.36 -12.48
CA ALA A 5 -2.55 10.71 -13.04
C ALA A 5 -1.92 11.75 -12.10
N VAL A 6 -2.02 11.56 -10.78
CA VAL A 6 -1.36 12.41 -9.77
C VAL A 6 0.15 12.24 -9.84
N LEU A 7 0.64 11.00 -10.01
CA LEU A 7 2.07 10.72 -10.21
C LEU A 7 2.60 11.42 -11.46
N ALA A 8 1.91 11.29 -12.59
CA ALA A 8 2.30 11.95 -13.84
C ALA A 8 2.35 13.48 -13.68
N ALA A 9 1.42 14.06 -12.93
CA ALA A 9 1.41 15.48 -12.64
C ALA A 9 2.59 15.93 -11.75
N ALA A 10 2.92 15.14 -10.73
CA ALA A 10 4.06 15.42 -9.85
C ALA A 10 5.40 15.36 -10.61
N ILE A 11 5.57 14.34 -11.47
CA ILE A 11 6.75 14.23 -12.36
C ILE A 11 6.79 15.40 -13.35
N GLY A 12 5.64 15.85 -13.85
CA GLY A 12 5.51 17.02 -14.73
C GLY A 12 5.71 18.37 -14.03
N CYS A 13 6.25 18.40 -12.81
CA CYS A 13 6.50 19.61 -12.02
C CYS A 13 5.25 20.47 -11.77
N MET A 14 4.06 19.87 -11.75
CA MET A 14 2.80 20.61 -11.53
C MET A 14 2.48 20.83 -10.04
N GLY A 15 3.38 20.47 -9.13
CA GLY A 15 3.26 20.75 -7.69
C GLY A 15 3.79 19.64 -6.78
N LEU A 16 3.32 19.65 -5.53
CA LEU A 16 3.60 18.61 -4.54
C LEU A 16 2.45 17.59 -4.53
N ALA A 17 2.79 16.32 -4.41
CA ALA A 17 1.82 15.24 -4.29
C ALA A 17 2.12 14.36 -3.07
N TRP A 18 1.05 13.88 -2.43
CA TRP A 18 1.13 12.90 -1.37
C TRP A 18 0.54 11.58 -1.88
N MET A 19 1.36 10.54 -1.90
CA MET A 19 1.00 9.24 -2.43
C MET A 19 1.75 8.12 -1.71
N PRO A 20 1.31 6.86 -1.83
CA PRO A 20 2.02 5.73 -1.25
C PRO A 20 3.41 5.51 -1.85
N ASP A 21 4.33 5.00 -1.03
CA ASP A 21 5.72 4.80 -1.41
C ASP A 21 5.88 3.87 -2.62
N PHE A 22 5.09 2.80 -2.70
CA PHE A 22 5.15 1.86 -3.82
C PHE A 22 4.83 2.51 -5.18
N LEU A 23 4.03 3.58 -5.19
CA LEU A 23 3.67 4.29 -6.42
C LEU A 23 4.79 5.26 -6.84
N ALA A 24 5.46 5.86 -5.86
CA ALA A 24 6.54 6.81 -6.09
C ALA A 24 7.93 6.14 -6.20
N ALA A 25 8.08 4.87 -5.81
CA ALA A 25 9.36 4.19 -5.63
C ALA A 25 10.27 4.31 -6.86
N ASP A 26 9.77 3.98 -8.04
CA ASP A 26 10.53 4.04 -9.29
C ASP A 26 10.92 5.48 -9.64
N ALA A 27 9.98 6.42 -9.50
CA ALA A 27 10.24 7.82 -9.82
C ALA A 27 11.22 8.48 -8.82
N LEU A 28 11.23 8.04 -7.56
CA LEU A 28 12.22 8.44 -6.55
C LEU A 28 13.59 7.82 -6.86
N ALA A 29 13.64 6.54 -7.21
CA ALA A 29 14.88 5.83 -7.57
C ALA A 29 15.55 6.44 -8.81
N ASP A 30 14.75 6.83 -9.80
CA ASP A 30 15.19 7.49 -11.04
C ASP A 30 15.55 8.98 -10.82
N GLY A 31 15.32 9.54 -9.64
CA GLY A 31 15.52 10.98 -9.36
C GLY A 31 14.51 11.91 -10.05
N ARG A 32 13.44 11.37 -10.62
CA ARG A 32 12.33 12.16 -11.22
C ARG A 32 11.44 12.81 -10.17
N LEU A 33 11.42 12.26 -8.96
CA LEU A 33 10.80 12.83 -7.77
C LEU A 33 11.82 12.96 -6.64
N GLN A 34 11.57 13.89 -5.73
CA GLN A 34 12.35 14.07 -4.51
C GLN A 34 11.42 14.22 -3.31
N GLN A 35 11.76 13.56 -2.20
CA GLN A 35 11.04 13.72 -0.94
C GLN A 35 11.35 15.09 -0.33
N VAL A 36 10.31 15.90 -0.09
CA VAL A 36 10.45 17.28 0.40
C VAL A 36 10.20 17.45 1.90
N LEU A 37 9.53 16.48 2.55
CA LEU A 37 9.16 16.52 3.97
C LEU A 37 9.54 15.21 4.71
N PRO A 38 10.83 14.83 4.76
CA PRO A 38 11.26 13.56 5.36
C PRO A 38 11.03 13.47 6.88
N ALA A 39 10.90 14.61 7.56
CA ALA A 39 10.70 14.68 9.01
C ALA A 39 9.23 14.48 9.44
N LEU A 40 8.29 14.49 8.49
CA LEU A 40 6.87 14.29 8.80
C LEU A 40 6.60 12.78 8.96
N PRO A 41 5.92 12.34 10.04
CA PRO A 41 5.59 10.94 10.20
C PRO A 41 4.73 10.45 9.04
N THR A 42 5.20 9.42 8.33
CA THR A 42 4.40 8.68 7.37
C THR A 42 3.46 7.73 8.11
N HIS A 43 2.17 7.81 7.78
CA HIS A 43 1.22 6.83 8.28
C HIS A 43 1.39 5.53 7.48
N PRO A 44 1.58 4.37 8.14
CA PRO A 44 1.61 3.11 7.43
C PRO A 44 0.27 2.89 6.73
N GLY A 45 0.32 2.66 5.42
CA GLY A 45 -0.86 2.33 4.63
C GLY A 45 -1.46 1.01 5.12
N GLN A 46 -2.76 1.00 5.40
CA GLN A 46 -3.48 -0.23 5.74
C GLN A 46 -4.07 -0.84 4.47
N PHE A 47 -3.65 -2.06 4.14
CA PHE A 47 -4.26 -2.86 3.08
C PHE A 47 -5.18 -3.91 3.69
N SER A 48 -6.32 -4.17 3.05
CA SER A 48 -7.28 -5.17 3.49
C SER A 48 -7.71 -6.02 2.31
N LEU A 49 -7.76 -7.34 2.50
CA LEU A 49 -8.35 -8.26 1.54
C LEU A 49 -9.85 -8.37 1.85
N LEU A 50 -10.68 -8.16 0.83
CA LEU A 50 -12.13 -8.29 0.93
C LEU A 50 -12.60 -9.53 0.18
N TRP A 51 -13.47 -10.34 0.80
CA TRP A 51 -14.11 -11.49 0.18
C TRP A 51 -15.57 -11.59 0.63
N PRO A 52 -16.45 -12.22 -0.15
CA PRO A 52 -17.86 -12.38 0.22
C PRO A 52 -17.99 -13.19 1.52
N GLY A 53 -18.80 -12.74 2.48
CA GLY A 53 -19.02 -13.37 3.78
C GLY A 53 -19.82 -14.68 3.77
N GLY A 54 -19.44 -15.62 2.90
CA GLY A 54 -19.91 -17.00 2.97
C GLY A 54 -19.38 -17.69 4.23
N ARG A 55 -20.18 -18.58 4.83
CA ARG A 55 -19.98 -19.17 6.17
C ARG A 55 -18.62 -19.83 6.42
N HIS A 56 -17.86 -20.17 5.38
CA HIS A 56 -16.45 -20.60 5.49
C HIS A 56 -15.68 -20.18 4.23
N PRO A 57 -14.56 -19.44 4.34
CA PRO A 57 -13.67 -19.26 3.20
C PRO A 57 -13.18 -20.64 2.74
N SER A 58 -13.26 -20.90 1.43
CA SER A 58 -12.79 -22.16 0.86
C SER A 58 -11.31 -22.38 1.18
N ALA A 59 -10.86 -23.65 1.23
CA ALA A 59 -9.44 -23.95 1.47
C ALA A 59 -8.52 -23.23 0.46
N ARG A 60 -8.97 -23.09 -0.79
CA ARG A 60 -8.26 -22.34 -1.83
C ARG A 60 -8.15 -20.85 -1.52
N LEU A 61 -9.21 -20.23 -0.99
CA LEU A 61 -9.17 -18.82 -0.59
C LEU A 61 -8.22 -18.61 0.60
N ARG A 62 -8.22 -19.53 1.58
CA ARG A 62 -7.26 -19.47 2.70
C ARG A 62 -5.81 -19.54 2.21
N VAL A 63 -5.48 -20.53 1.37
CA VAL A 63 -4.13 -20.64 0.79
C VAL A 63 -3.74 -19.39 0.00
N PHE A 64 -4.67 -18.78 -0.73
CA PHE A 64 -4.43 -17.51 -1.41
C PHE A 64 -4.17 -16.36 -0.43
N ILE A 65 -4.96 -16.24 0.64
CA ILE A 65 -4.76 -15.23 1.68
C ILE A 65 -3.39 -15.42 2.34
N ASP A 66 -3.04 -16.65 2.71
CA ASP A 66 -1.76 -16.97 3.33
C ASP A 66 -0.59 -16.63 2.41
N TYR A 67 -0.70 -16.97 1.12
CA TYR A 67 0.29 -16.61 0.10
C TYR A 67 0.40 -15.09 -0.07
N ALA A 68 -0.74 -14.39 -0.17
CA ALA A 68 -0.79 -12.94 -0.37
C ALA A 68 -0.18 -12.19 0.82
N VAL A 69 -0.52 -12.56 2.06
CA VAL A 69 0.07 -11.98 3.28
C VAL A 69 1.58 -12.24 3.32
N ALA A 70 2.02 -13.44 2.94
CA ALA A 70 3.43 -13.78 2.94
C ALA A 70 4.25 -12.99 1.92
N HIS A 71 3.68 -12.57 0.77
CA HIS A 71 4.46 -11.99 -0.34
C HIS A 71 4.20 -10.51 -0.61
N LEU A 72 3.01 -9.97 -0.33
CA LEU A 72 2.65 -8.60 -0.73
C LEU A 72 3.25 -7.51 0.18
N PHE A 73 3.61 -7.84 1.42
CA PHE A 73 4.08 -6.86 2.41
C PHE A 73 5.54 -7.04 2.83
N GLN A 74 6.36 -7.71 2.01
CA GLN A 74 7.75 -8.07 2.31
C GLN A 74 8.77 -6.90 2.38
N GLY A 75 8.34 -5.66 2.63
CA GLY A 75 9.22 -4.48 2.65
C GLY A 75 8.79 -3.33 3.55
N ALA A 76 7.73 -3.48 4.35
CA ALA A 76 7.34 -2.43 5.29
C ALA A 76 8.19 -2.55 6.58
N PRO A 77 9.01 -1.55 6.97
CA PRO A 77 9.62 -1.54 8.28
C PRO A 77 8.50 -1.56 9.33
N GLU A 78 8.47 -2.62 10.11
CA GLU A 78 7.55 -2.88 11.22
C GLU A 78 7.71 -1.85 12.35
N LYS A 79 7.25 -0.61 12.14
CA LYS A 79 7.06 0.35 13.24
C LYS A 79 5.59 0.70 13.38
N GLY A 80 4.84 -0.28 13.86
CA GLY A 80 3.43 -0.15 14.23
C GLY A 80 2.74 -1.50 14.32
N THR A 81 2.83 -2.16 15.48
CA THR A 81 2.16 -3.43 15.82
C THR A 81 0.63 -3.31 15.92
N ALA A 82 -0.05 -2.73 14.93
CA ALA A 82 -1.51 -2.75 14.89
C ALA A 82 -1.99 -2.69 13.45
N GLY A 83 -2.41 -3.82 12.88
CA GLY A 83 -3.14 -3.71 11.62
C GLY A 83 -3.50 -4.96 10.83
N ILE A 84 -2.87 -6.12 11.03
CA ILE A 84 -3.39 -7.38 10.45
C ILE A 84 -4.16 -8.14 11.53
N LYS A 85 -5.18 -7.49 12.11
CA LYS A 85 -6.16 -8.14 12.99
C LYS A 85 -7.54 -7.59 12.70
N SER A 86 -8.10 -7.95 11.55
CA SER A 86 -9.54 -7.83 11.31
C SER A 86 -9.94 -8.82 10.21
N PHE A 87 -10.06 -10.09 10.59
CA PHE A 87 -10.88 -11.04 9.86
C PHE A 87 -12.35 -10.70 10.17
N GLN A 88 -12.92 -9.79 9.40
CA GLN A 88 -14.36 -9.51 9.43
C GLN A 88 -14.91 -9.87 8.05
N ALA A 89 -15.64 -10.98 8.00
CA ALA A 89 -16.56 -11.24 6.90
C ALA A 89 -17.69 -10.21 6.99
N GLN A 90 -17.95 -9.48 5.90
CA GLN A 90 -19.18 -8.70 5.75
C GLN A 90 -20.32 -9.59 5.28
#